data_AF-A0A859QNE8-F1
#
_entry.id   AF-A0A859QNE8-F1
#
_cell.length_a   1.000
_cell.length_b   1.000
_cell.length_c   1.000
_cell.angle_alpha   90.00
_cell.angle_beta   90.00
_cell.angle_gamma   90.00
#
_symmetry.space_group_name_H-M   'P 1'
#
loop_
_entity.id
_entity.type
_entity.pdbx_description
1 polymer ?
#
loop_
_entity_poly.entity_id
_entity_poly.type
_entity_poly.pdbx_seq_one_letter_code
_entity_poly.pdbx_strand_id
1 'polypeptide(L)'
;MEAARRQTQHQLDLIDRQITRRMTALIPLLGRRQPGYRRGKPPASGVFLEHYRANLAALTAERQPEVDALTRKLSRQDAAIAALQARHRPLPQPAEGGSGDSMAGGRS
;
A
#
# COMPACT_ATOMS: atom_id res chain seq x y z
N MET A 1 4.06 -8.99 16.70
CA MET A 1 4.41 -8.88 15.26
C MET A 1 3.52 -7.88 14.51
N GLU A 2 2.21 -7.82 14.77
CA GLU A 2 1.32 -6.85 14.11
C GLU A 2 1.67 -5.37 14.36
N ALA A 3 2.18 -5.01 15.54
CA ALA A 3 2.63 -3.66 15.83
C ALA A 3 3.80 -3.21 14.90
N ALA A 4 4.74 -4.10 14.62
CA ALA A 4 5.86 -3.83 13.71
C ALA A 4 5.40 -3.67 12.25
N ARG A 5 4.34 -4.40 11.86
CA ARG A 5 3.66 -4.24 10.57
C ARG A 5 2.99 -2.87 10.46
N ARG A 6 2.19 -2.49 11.45
CA ARG A 6 1.51 -1.18 11.51
C ARG A 6 2.51 -0.02 11.49
N GLN A 7 3.65 -0.18 12.17
CA GLN A 7 4.71 0.82 12.14
C GLN A 7 5.34 0.96 10.75
N THR A 8 5.61 -0.15 10.05
CA THR A 8 6.14 -0.13 8.68
C THR A 8 5.14 0.49 7.69
N GLN A 9 3.84 0.18 7.85
CA GLN A 9 2.78 0.81 7.05
C GLN A 9 2.68 2.31 7.32
N HIS A 10 2.77 2.73 8.59
CA HIS A 10 2.74 4.14 8.95
C HIS A 10 3.94 4.90 8.36
N GLN A 11 5.11 4.28 8.26
CA GLN A 11 6.28 4.87 7.60
C GLN A 11 6.05 5.09 6.11
N LEU A 12 5.42 4.15 5.40
CA LEU A 12 5.03 4.34 3.99
C LEU A 12 4.04 5.49 3.84
N ASP A 13 2.99 5.53 4.67
CA ASP A 13 2.00 6.62 4.65
C ASP A 13 2.65 8.00 4.91
N LEU A 14 3.67 8.07 5.77
CA LEU A 14 4.42 9.31 6.03
C LEU A 14 5.24 9.74 4.82
N ILE A 15 5.88 8.80 4.12
CA ILE A 15 6.65 9.08 2.89
C ILE A 15 5.70 9.62 1.81
N ASP A 16 4.56 8.97 1.58
CA ASP A 16 3.56 9.40 0.58
C ASP A 16 2.99 10.79 0.90
N ARG A 17 2.73 11.06 2.18
CA ARG A 17 2.30 12.39 2.63
C ARG A 17 3.38 13.45 2.44
N GLN A 18 4.65 13.11 2.65
CA GLN A 18 5.76 14.04 2.41
C GLN A 18 5.94 14.34 0.92
N ILE A 19 5.84 13.33 0.05
CA ILE A 19 5.88 13.52 -1.41
C ILE A 19 4.73 14.45 -1.82
N THR A 20 3.51 14.15 -1.38
CA THR A 20 2.33 14.97 -1.72
C THR A 20 2.47 16.40 -1.21
N ARG A 21 2.90 16.61 0.04
CA ARG A 21 3.11 17.96 0.61
C ARG A 21 4.16 18.76 -0.14
N ARG A 22 5.31 18.15 -0.47
CA ARG A 22 6.35 18.83 -1.27
C ARG A 22 5.84 19.19 -2.66
N MET A 23 5.07 18.30 -3.29
CA MET A 23 4.45 18.55 -4.58
C MET A 23 3.47 19.74 -4.52
N THR A 24 2.54 19.76 -3.56
CA THR A 24 1.57 20.86 -3.41
C THR A 24 2.25 22.20 -3.13
N ALA A 25 3.36 22.22 -2.40
CA ALA A 25 4.14 23.44 -2.15
C ALA A 25 4.89 23.95 -3.39
N LEU A 26 5.27 23.07 -4.32
CA LEU A 26 5.97 23.43 -5.56
C LEU A 26 5.03 23.98 -6.65
N ILE A 27 3.75 23.58 -6.67
CA ILE A 27 2.76 24.00 -7.68
C ILE A 27 2.67 25.54 -7.83
N PRO A 28 2.51 26.34 -6.74
CA PRO A 28 2.43 27.80 -6.86
C PRO A 28 3.75 28.46 -7.32
N LEU A 29 4.90 27.86 -6.96
CA LEU A 29 6.23 28.38 -7.31
C LEU A 29 6.53 28.19 -8.80
N LEU A 30 6.09 27.07 -9.37
CA LEU A 30 6.16 26.80 -10.80
C LEU A 30 5.24 27.74 -11.60
N GLY A 31 4.08 28.12 -11.04
CA GLY A 31 3.18 29.10 -11.64
C GLY A 31 3.75 30.53 -11.67
N ARG A 32 4.48 30.96 -10.63
CA ARG A 32 5.06 32.31 -10.53
C ARG A 32 6.31 32.56 -11.39
N ARG A 33 7.09 31.53 -11.70
CA ARG A 33 8.35 31.65 -12.48
C ARG A 33 8.15 31.71 -14.00
N GLN A 34 6.91 31.62 -14.50
CA GLN A 34 6.62 31.66 -15.94
C GLN A 34 6.64 33.11 -16.48
N PRO A 35 7.57 33.48 -17.39
CA PRO A 35 7.68 34.83 -17.95
C PRO A 35 6.43 35.29 -18.73
N GLY A 36 5.52 34.38 -19.08
CA GLY A 36 4.28 34.68 -19.80
C GLY A 36 3.11 35.11 -18.91
N TYR A 37 3.12 34.77 -17.62
CA TYR A 37 1.97 34.99 -16.73
C TYR A 37 1.68 36.49 -16.49
N ARG A 38 2.69 37.36 -16.63
CA ARG A 38 2.56 38.82 -16.47
C ARG A 38 2.08 39.57 -17.72
N ARG A 39 2.01 38.93 -18.90
CA ARG A 39 1.85 39.66 -20.18
C ARG A 39 0.66 39.21 -21.03
N GLY A 40 -0.32 38.53 -20.43
CA GLY A 40 -1.55 38.11 -21.14
C GLY A 40 -1.34 36.99 -22.18
N LYS A 41 -0.15 36.38 -22.24
CA LYS A 41 0.14 35.24 -23.10
C LYS A 41 0.21 33.97 -22.24
N PRO A 42 -0.67 32.98 -22.45
CA PRO A 42 -0.64 31.74 -21.67
C PRO A 42 0.76 31.12 -21.77
N PRO A 43 1.37 30.70 -20.65
CA PRO A 43 2.61 29.93 -20.73
C PRO A 43 2.37 28.69 -21.59
N ALA A 44 3.40 28.23 -22.30
CA ALA A 44 3.35 26.95 -23.00
C ALA A 44 3.07 25.85 -21.96
N SER A 45 1.81 25.43 -21.85
CA SER A 45 1.30 24.52 -20.82
C SER A 45 2.06 23.18 -20.83
N GLY A 46 2.62 22.79 -21.97
CA GLY A 46 3.49 21.63 -22.12
C GLY A 46 4.75 21.69 -21.28
N VAL A 47 5.48 22.81 -21.30
CA VAL A 47 6.76 22.97 -20.56
C VAL A 47 6.53 22.93 -19.05
N PHE A 48 5.41 23.49 -18.57
CA PHE A 48 5.01 23.39 -17.16
C PHE A 48 4.73 21.94 -16.74
N LEU A 49 3.95 21.21 -17.55
CA LEU A 49 3.62 19.81 -17.27
C LEU A 49 4.85 18.90 -17.35
N GLU A 50 5.78 19.17 -18.25
CA GLU A 50 7.06 18.46 -18.34
C GLU A 50 7.93 18.67 -17.10
N HIS A 51 8.11 19.91 -16.65
CA HIS A 51 8.85 20.18 -15.41
C HIS A 51 8.16 19.56 -14.19
N TYR A 52 6.83 19.60 -14.13
CA TYR A 52 6.06 18.98 -13.07
C TYR A 52 6.27 17.45 -13.05
N ARG A 53 6.18 16.79 -14.22
CA ARG A 53 6.41 15.34 -14.36
C ARG A 53 7.84 14.95 -14.04
N ALA A 54 8.82 15.72 -14.48
CA ALA A 54 10.23 15.50 -14.18
C ALA A 54 10.51 15.60 -12.67
N ASN A 55 9.96 16.60 -12.00
CA ASN A 55 10.10 16.75 -10.55
C ASN A 55 9.41 15.63 -9.77
N LEU A 56 8.24 15.16 -10.23
CA LEU A 56 7.58 13.98 -9.67
C LEU A 56 8.46 12.74 -9.82
N ALA A 57 8.96 12.48 -11.02
CA ALA A 57 9.80 11.32 -11.29
C ALA A 57 11.06 11.34 -10.44
N ALA A 58 11.71 12.49 -10.28
CA ALA A 58 12.89 12.63 -9.43
C ALA A 58 12.56 12.37 -7.95
N LEU A 59 11.50 12.98 -7.40
CA LEU A 59 11.10 12.79 -6.01
C LEU A 59 10.71 11.34 -5.71
N THR A 60 9.99 10.70 -6.62
CA THR A 60 9.63 9.28 -6.50
C THR A 60 10.87 8.40 -6.60
N ALA A 61 11.75 8.63 -7.57
CA ALA A 61 12.97 7.85 -7.75
C ALA A 61 13.91 7.93 -6.54
N GLU A 62 14.06 9.10 -5.91
CA GLU A 62 14.86 9.25 -4.70
C GLU A 62 14.32 8.46 -3.49
N ARG A 63 13.01 8.25 -3.42
CA ARG A 63 12.34 7.51 -2.34
C ARG A 63 12.10 6.04 -2.69
N GLN A 64 12.22 5.67 -3.97
CA GLN A 64 11.90 4.33 -4.46
C GLN A 64 12.70 3.21 -3.76
N PRO A 65 14.01 3.33 -3.51
CA PRO A 65 14.76 2.27 -2.82
C PRO A 65 14.26 2.03 -1.39
N GLU A 66 13.84 3.10 -0.70
CA GLU A 66 13.28 3.04 0.65
C GLU A 66 11.89 2.40 0.63
N VAL A 67 11.03 2.81 -0.30
CA VAL A 67 9.71 2.20 -0.53
C VAL A 67 9.84 0.71 -0.83
N ASP A 68 10.75 0.33 -1.73
CA ASP A 68 10.96 -1.08 -2.10
C ASP A 68 11.50 -1.90 -0.91
N ALA A 69 12.40 -1.32 -0.11
CA ALA A 69 12.93 -1.98 1.09
C ALA A 69 11.83 -2.20 2.14
N LEU A 70 11.01 -1.19 2.42
CA LEU A 70 9.88 -1.29 3.36
C LEU A 70 8.81 -2.26 2.84
N THR A 71 8.53 -2.25 1.55
CA THR A 71 7.58 -3.18 0.90
C THR A 71 8.05 -4.62 1.06
N ARG A 72 9.33 -4.91 0.77
CA ARG A 72 9.90 -6.25 0.99
C ARG A 72 9.85 -6.68 2.45
N LYS A 73 10.10 -5.75 3.38
CA LYS A 73 9.99 -6.01 4.82
C LYS A 73 8.55 -6.35 5.22
N LEU A 74 7.57 -5.64 4.67
CA LEU A 74 6.15 -5.89 4.90
C LEU A 74 5.73 -7.28 4.40
N SER A 75 6.11 -7.65 3.18
CA SER A 75 5.82 -8.99 2.64
C SER A 75 6.39 -10.12 3.50
N ARG A 76 7.60 -9.93 4.05
CA ARG A 76 8.20 -10.91 4.98
C ARG A 76 7.43 -11.00 6.29
N GLN A 77 6.98 -9.87 6.83
CA GLN A 77 6.16 -9.84 8.04
C GLN A 77 4.80 -10.51 7.81
N ASP A 78 4.16 -10.25 6.67
CA ASP A 78 2.88 -10.86 6.30
C ASP A 78 3.01 -12.38 6.14
N ALA A 79 4.07 -12.86 5.50
CA ALA A 79 4.36 -14.29 5.39
C ALA A 79 4.59 -14.94 6.76
N ALA A 80 5.33 -14.28 7.67
CA ALA A 80 5.57 -14.79 9.01
C ALA A 80 4.28 -14.85 9.85
N ILE A 81 3.42 -13.84 9.74
CA ILE A 81 2.10 -13.81 10.40
C ILE A 81 1.21 -14.93 9.84
N ALA A 82 1.14 -15.11 8.52
CA ALA A 82 0.35 -16.16 7.89
C ALA A 82 0.82 -17.56 8.31
N ALA A 83 2.14 -17.79 8.35
CA ALA A 83 2.71 -19.06 8.81
C ALA A 83 2.40 -19.33 10.29
N LEU A 84 2.44 -18.30 11.14
CA LEU A 84 2.06 -18.42 12.54
C LEU A 84 0.57 -18.75 12.69
N GLN A 85 -0.31 -18.04 11.97
CA GLN A 85 -1.75 -18.30 11.97
C GLN A 85 -2.08 -19.72 11.48
N ALA A 86 -1.40 -20.21 10.43
CA ALA A 86 -1.58 -21.58 9.93
C ALA A 86 -1.21 -22.63 10.99
N ARG A 87 -0.17 -22.38 11.80
CA ARG A 87 0.24 -23.27 12.91
C ARG A 87 -0.75 -23.26 14.08
N HIS A 88 -1.40 -22.13 14.33
CA HIS A 88 -2.39 -21.99 15.41
C HIS A 88 -3.83 -22.28 14.97
N ARG A 89 -4.08 -22.47 13.67
CA ARG A 89 -5.41 -22.86 13.17
C ARG A 89 -5.65 -24.32 13.56
N PRO A 90 -6.64 -24.62 14.43
CA PRO A 90 -7.02 -26.00 14.68
C PRO A 90 -7.49 -26.62 13.37
N LEU A 91 -7.07 -27.85 13.10
CA LEU A 91 -7.64 -28.66 12.01
C LEU A 91 -9.17 -28.57 12.10
N PRO A 92 -9.89 -28.38 10.98
CA PRO A 92 -11.33 -28.57 11.00
C PRO A 92 -11.54 -30.00 11.49
N GLN A 93 -12.17 -30.15 12.66
CA GLN A 93 -12.52 -31.47 13.16
C GLN A 93 -13.34 -32.14 12.06
N PRO A 94 -12.95 -33.32 11.57
CA PRO A 94 -13.85 -34.08 10.72
C PRO A 94 -15.10 -34.25 11.56
N ALA A 95 -16.25 -33.86 11.02
CA ALA A 95 -17.52 -34.06 11.68
C ALA A 95 -17.66 -35.57 11.93
N GLU A 96 -17.33 -36.00 13.14
CA GLU A 96 -17.69 -37.31 13.65
C GLU A 96 -19.21 -37.30 13.85
N GLY A 97 -19.92 -37.49 12.74
CA GLY A 97 -21.29 -37.99 12.75
C GLY A 97 -21.23 -39.50 12.91
N GLY A 98 -20.91 -39.96 14.12
CA GLY A 98 -21.00 -41.36 14.49
C GLY A 98 -22.45 -41.85 14.39
N SER A 99 -22.62 -42.89 13.57
CA SER A 99 -23.42 -44.09 13.82
C SER A 99 -24.66 -43.96 14.72
N GLY A 100 -25.83 -43.94 14.09
CA GLY A 100 -27.09 -44.37 14.69
C GLY A 100 -27.52 -45.71 14.09
N ASP A 101 -26.72 -46.75 14.30
CA ASP A 101 -27.16 -48.13 14.12
C ASP A 101 -27.95 -48.52 15.37
N SER A 102 -29.28 -48.65 15.26
CA SER A 102 -30.15 -49.24 16.29
C SER A 102 -31.50 -49.65 15.68
N MET A 103 -31.56 -50.93 15.31
CA MET A 103 -32.64 -51.91 15.52
C MET A 103 -34.03 -51.38 15.95
N ALA A 104 -35.08 -51.77 15.21
CA ALA A 104 -36.14 -52.68 15.69
C ALA A 104 -37.47 -52.57 14.89
N GLY A 105 -38.04 -53.73 14.53
CA GLY A 105 -39.46 -53.93 14.19
C GLY A 105 -39.79 -53.83 12.70
N GLY A 106 -40.48 -54.76 12.06
CA GLY A 106 -41.23 -55.90 12.55
C GLY A 106 -41.69 -56.79 11.39
N ARG A 107 -42.10 -57.99 11.76
CA ARG A 107 -42.66 -59.05 10.92
C ARG A 107 -43.88 -58.55 10.13
N SER A 108 -44.01 -59.02 8.89
CA SER A 108 -45.23 -59.59 8.30
C SER A 108 -44.94 -60.21 6.95
#